data_AF-A0AAF3ECN9-F1
#
_entry.id   AF-A0AAF3ECN9-F1
#
_cell.length_a   1.000
_cell.length_b   1.000
_cell.length_c   1.000
_cell.angle_alpha   90.00
_cell.angle_beta   90.00
_cell.angle_gamma   90.00
#
_symmetry.space_group_name_H-M   'P 1'
#
loop_
_entity.id
_entity.type
_entity.pdbx_description
1 polymer ?
#
loop_
_entity_poly.entity_id
_entity_poly.type
_entity_poly.pdbx_seq_one_letter_code
_entity_poly.pdbx_strand_id
1 'polypeptide(L)'
;MISKTTLIALLAVFVVVFSSNCDKCQKMVGNCRTQFNNDFTNVSADQLKSCMDTQCDKEFSGFEKSACKSAMDKDKNELLKAFQGGETNQQICKQAGLC
;
A
#
# COMPACT_ATOMS: atom_id res chain seq x y z
N MET A 1 10.45 -12.05 30.71
CA MET A 1 9.51 -10.92 30.63
C MET A 1 9.99 -10.00 29.54
N ILE A 2 9.29 -9.95 28.40
CA ILE A 2 9.66 -9.11 27.26
C ILE A 2 9.29 -7.67 27.65
N SER A 3 10.30 -6.80 27.75
CA SER A 3 10.12 -5.42 28.21
C SER A 3 9.26 -4.63 27.21
N LYS A 4 8.27 -3.89 27.71
CA LYS A 4 7.41 -3.01 26.89
C LYS A 4 8.21 -1.97 26.10
N THR A 5 9.43 -1.65 26.53
CA THR A 5 10.34 -0.71 25.87
C THR A 5 10.95 -1.27 24.58
N THR A 6 11.12 -2.59 24.45
CA THR A 6 11.69 -3.21 23.24
C THR A 6 10.68 -3.28 22.09
N LEU A 7 9.38 -3.38 22.41
CA LEU A 7 8.28 -3.34 21.42
C LEU A 7 8.15 -1.97 20.75
N ILE A 8 8.38 -0.88 21.50
CA ILE A 8 8.24 0.49 20.99
C ILE A 8 9.39 0.84 20.05
N ALA A 9 10.61 0.36 20.32
CA ALA A 9 11.75 0.55 19.42
C ALA A 9 11.59 -0.17 18.07
N LEU A 10 10.98 -1.37 18.06
CA LEU A 10 10.65 -2.10 16.83
C LEU A 10 9.61 -1.36 16.00
N LEU A 11 8.57 -0.80 16.61
CA LEU A 11 7.53 -0.04 15.92
C LEU A 11 8.06 1.27 15.30
N ALA A 12 8.99 1.96 15.97
CA ALA A 12 9.61 3.17 15.44
C ALA A 12 10.50 2.91 14.21
N VAL A 13 11.15 1.74 14.12
CA VAL A 13 11.94 1.36 12.94
C VAL A 13 11.04 1.12 11.73
N PHE A 14 9.85 0.55 11.90
CA PHE A 14 8.92 0.36 10.78
C PHE A 14 8.41 1.70 10.21
N VAL A 15 8.09 2.69 11.05
CA VAL A 15 7.55 3.99 10.58
C VAL A 15 8.60 4.81 9.82
N VAL A 16 9.88 4.75 10.22
CA VAL A 16 10.95 5.52 9.57
C VAL A 16 11.33 4.94 8.20
N VAL A 17 11.27 3.62 8.03
CA VAL A 17 11.62 2.94 6.76
C VAL A 17 10.60 3.20 5.65
N PHE A 18 9.35 3.51 5.98
CA PHE A 18 8.29 3.72 4.99
C PHE A 18 8.10 5.18 4.53
N SER A 19 8.56 6.17 5.30
CA SER A 19 8.46 7.59 4.94
C SER A 19 9.20 7.98 3.65
N SER A 20 10.15 7.15 3.19
CA SER A 20 10.88 7.33 1.92
C SER A 20 10.22 6.67 0.71
N ASN A 21 9.08 5.98 0.90
CA ASN A 21 8.42 5.21 -0.16
C ASN A 21 7.17 5.91 -0.73
N CYS A 22 6.97 7.20 -0.41
CA CYS A 22 5.82 7.98 -0.88
C CYS A 22 5.72 8.00 -2.40
N ASP A 23 6.82 8.25 -3.10
CA ASP A 23 6.87 8.26 -4.58
C ASP A 23 6.52 6.90 -5.16
N LYS A 24 7.07 5.82 -4.57
CA LYS A 24 6.76 4.45 -5.00
C LYS A 24 5.29 4.15 -4.81
N CYS A 25 4.72 4.45 -3.65
CA CYS A 25 3.30 4.24 -3.40
C CYS A 25 2.43 5.02 -4.40
N GLN A 26 2.71 6.31 -4.60
CA GLN A 26 1.95 7.13 -5.54
C GLN A 26 2.04 6.58 -6.96
N LYS A 27 3.20 6.06 -7.35
CA LYS A 27 3.42 5.39 -8.65
C LYS A 27 2.62 4.09 -8.75
N MET A 28 2.61 3.24 -7.71
CA MET A 28 1.81 2.02 -7.68
C MET A 28 0.31 2.32 -7.85
N VAL A 29 -0.21 3.25 -7.02
CA VAL A 29 -1.60 3.69 -7.05
C VAL A 29 -1.95 4.28 -8.41
N GLY A 30 -1.08 5.16 -8.94
CA GLY A 30 -1.24 5.76 -10.26
C GLY A 30 -1.24 4.74 -11.39
N ASN A 31 -0.37 3.72 -11.34
CA ASN A 31 -0.34 2.65 -12.33
C ASN A 31 -1.64 1.84 -12.32
N CYS A 32 -2.19 1.53 -11.14
CA CYS A 32 -3.48 0.85 -11.06
C CYS A 32 -4.64 1.72 -11.53
N ARG A 33 -4.62 3.04 -11.24
CA ARG A 33 -5.57 4.00 -11.83
C ARG A 33 -5.55 3.93 -13.35
N THR A 34 -4.37 3.99 -13.95
CA THR A 34 -4.22 3.91 -15.41
C THR A 34 -4.70 2.57 -15.96
N GLN A 35 -4.36 1.46 -15.30
CA GLN A 35 -4.77 0.12 -15.72
C GLN A 35 -6.30 -0.05 -15.76
N PHE A 36 -7.02 0.57 -14.82
CA PHE A 36 -8.48 0.53 -14.76
C PHE A 36 -9.14 1.77 -15.38
N ASN A 37 -8.41 2.57 -16.16
CA ASN A 37 -8.92 3.80 -16.81
C ASN A 37 -9.60 4.79 -15.83
N ASN A 38 -9.12 4.84 -14.59
CA ASN A 38 -9.72 5.58 -13.47
C ASN A 38 -11.16 5.18 -13.11
N ASP A 39 -11.67 4.06 -13.62
CA ASP A 39 -13.00 3.53 -13.28
C ASP A 39 -12.89 2.28 -12.40
N PHE A 40 -13.34 2.42 -11.16
CA PHE A 40 -13.33 1.36 -10.14
C PHE A 40 -14.73 0.86 -9.80
N THR A 41 -15.75 1.26 -10.57
CA THR A 41 -17.16 0.92 -10.32
C THR A 41 -17.40 -0.59 -10.35
N ASN A 42 -16.75 -1.29 -11.28
CA ASN A 42 -16.90 -2.73 -11.48
C ASN A 42 -15.63 -3.51 -11.12
N VAL A 43 -14.65 -2.87 -10.49
CA VAL A 43 -13.39 -3.50 -10.07
C VAL A 43 -13.60 -4.20 -8.73
N SER A 44 -13.29 -5.49 -8.66
CA SER A 44 -13.31 -6.24 -7.41
C SER A 44 -12.04 -5.99 -6.59
N ALA A 45 -12.11 -6.28 -5.28
CA ALA A 45 -10.95 -6.14 -4.40
C ALA A 45 -9.80 -7.06 -4.84
N ASP A 46 -10.10 -8.25 -5.39
CA ASP A 46 -9.09 -9.18 -5.90
C ASP A 46 -8.45 -8.69 -7.21
N GLN A 47 -9.21 -8.02 -8.08
CA GLN A 47 -8.66 -7.39 -9.29
C GLN A 47 -7.72 -6.24 -8.92
N LEU A 48 -8.14 -5.38 -7.99
CA LEU A 48 -7.29 -4.29 -7.49
C LEU A 48 -6.03 -4.83 -6.80
N LYS A 49 -6.18 -5.84 -5.94
CA LYS A 49 -5.07 -6.53 -5.31
C LYS A 49 -4.09 -7.08 -6.35
N SER A 50 -4.57 -7.76 -7.39
CA SER A 50 -3.71 -8.32 -8.43
C SER A 50 -2.88 -7.24 -9.14
N CYS A 51 -3.49 -6.07 -9.40
CA CYS A 51 -2.75 -4.92 -9.89
C CYS A 51 -1.67 -4.48 -8.88
N MET A 52 -2.04 -4.27 -7.63
CA MET A 52 -1.12 -3.78 -6.59
C MET A 52 0.01 -4.76 -6.30
N ASP A 53 -0.25 -6.06 -6.27
CA ASP A 53 0.76 -7.12 -6.11
C ASP A 53 1.79 -7.05 -7.23
N THR A 54 1.35 -6.79 -8.46
CA THR A 54 2.24 -6.59 -9.61
C THR A 54 3.09 -5.34 -9.43
N GLN A 55 2.55 -4.28 -8.80
CA GLN A 55 3.35 -3.10 -8.50
C GLN A 55 4.30 -3.33 -7.31
N CYS A 56 3.91 -4.11 -6.30
CA CYS A 56 4.80 -4.54 -5.22
C CYS A 56 6.01 -5.30 -5.76
N ASP A 57 5.82 -6.12 -6.79
CA ASP A 57 6.89 -6.84 -7.47
C ASP A 57 7.88 -5.94 -8.23
N LYS A 58 7.42 -4.76 -8.67
CA LYS A 58 8.21 -3.82 -9.46
C LYS A 58 8.96 -2.80 -8.60
N GLU A 59 8.32 -2.30 -7.55
CA GLU A 59 8.83 -1.17 -6.76
C GLU A 59 9.61 -1.61 -5.51
N PHE A 60 9.47 -2.87 -5.09
CA PHE A 60 10.10 -3.41 -3.88
C PHE A 60 10.82 -4.73 -4.14
N SER A 61 11.74 -5.06 -3.24
CA SER A 61 12.49 -6.32 -3.27
C SER A 61 12.67 -6.87 -1.86
N GLY A 62 13.04 -8.16 -1.75
CA GLY A 62 13.28 -8.81 -0.47
C GLY A 62 12.09 -8.72 0.49
N PHE A 63 12.35 -8.28 1.71
CA PHE A 63 11.35 -8.19 2.78
C PHE A 63 10.25 -7.15 2.48
N GLU A 64 10.59 -6.01 1.89
CA GLU A 64 9.63 -4.93 1.58
C GLU A 64 8.57 -5.42 0.59
N LYS A 65 8.95 -6.22 -0.41
CA LYS A 65 8.02 -6.83 -1.37
C LYS A 65 7.01 -7.75 -0.66
N SER A 66 7.49 -8.60 0.24
CA SER A 66 6.63 -9.50 1.01
C SER A 66 5.67 -8.73 1.93
N ALA A 67 6.16 -7.66 2.57
CA ALA A 67 5.35 -6.79 3.40
C ALA A 67 4.27 -6.07 2.57
N CYS A 68 4.64 -5.53 1.40
CA CYS A 68 3.73 -4.87 0.46
C CYS A 68 2.58 -5.81 0.03
N LYS A 69 2.92 -7.03 -0.42
CA LYS A 69 1.90 -8.03 -0.79
C LYS A 69 1.02 -8.45 0.37
N SER A 70 1.59 -8.60 1.57
CA SER A 70 0.81 -8.93 2.77
C SER A 70 -0.18 -7.83 3.13
N ALA A 71 0.19 -6.55 2.95
CA ALA A 71 -0.73 -5.43 3.13
C ALA A 71 -1.86 -5.48 2.10
N MET A 72 -1.56 -5.77 0.82
CA MET A 72 -2.59 -5.90 -0.21
C MET A 72 -3.56 -7.04 0.07
N ASP A 73 -3.11 -8.15 0.65
CA ASP A 73 -4.01 -9.23 1.09
C ASP A 73 -4.96 -8.80 2.22
N LYS A 74 -4.46 -8.05 3.20
CA LYS A 74 -5.23 -7.61 4.38
C LYS A 74 -6.20 -6.48 4.06
N ASP A 75 -5.73 -5.51 3.28
CA ASP A 75 -6.37 -4.19 3.19
C ASP A 75 -7.07 -3.97 1.83
N LYS A 76 -7.07 -4.96 0.91
CA LYS A 76 -7.66 -4.85 -0.44
C LYS A 76 -9.06 -4.23 -0.50
N ASN A 77 -9.92 -4.54 0.47
CA ASN A 77 -11.28 -4.02 0.52
C ASN A 77 -11.33 -2.53 0.90
N GLU A 78 -10.49 -2.12 1.85
CA GLU A 78 -10.38 -0.73 2.27
C GLU A 78 -9.70 0.10 1.18
N LEU A 79 -8.64 -0.44 0.57
CA LEU A 79 -7.99 0.16 -0.57
C LEU A 79 -8.98 0.37 -1.72
N LEU A 80 -9.79 -0.64 -2.07
CA LEU A 80 -10.82 -0.48 -3.11
C LEU A 80 -11.82 0.63 -2.77
N LYS A 81 -12.26 0.72 -1.51
CA LYS A 81 -13.16 1.80 -1.07
C LYS A 81 -12.51 3.18 -1.25
N ALA A 82 -11.22 3.33 -0.96
CA ALA A 82 -10.52 4.61 -1.18
C ALA A 82 -10.46 4.97 -2.67
N PHE A 83 -10.21 4.00 -3.55
CA PHE A 83 -10.26 4.19 -5.01
C PHE A 83 -11.66 4.59 -5.49
N GLN A 84 -12.70 3.88 -5.04
CA GLN A 84 -14.10 4.16 -5.38
C GLN A 84 -14.61 5.48 -4.78
N GLY A 85 -14.09 5.87 -3.62
CA GLY A 85 -14.36 7.15 -2.96
C GLY A 85 -13.67 8.35 -3.62
N GLY A 86 -12.86 8.11 -4.66
CA GLY A 86 -12.18 9.18 -5.39
C GLY A 86 -10.96 9.76 -4.65
N GLU A 87 -10.42 9.06 -3.65
CA GLU A 87 -9.24 9.53 -2.92
C GLU A 87 -8.03 9.67 -3.84
N THR A 88 -7.30 10.78 -3.72
CA THR A 88 -6.08 11.01 -4.50
C THR A 88 -4.98 10.01 -4.14
N ASN A 89 -4.00 9.83 -5.04
CA ASN A 89 -2.84 8.96 -4.77
C ASN A 89 -2.13 9.35 -3.46
N GLN A 90 -2.02 10.64 -3.19
CA GLN A 90 -1.40 11.13 -1.97
C GLN A 90 -2.21 10.75 -0.71
N GLN A 91 -3.54 10.84 -0.76
CA GLN A 91 -4.38 10.47 0.38
C GLN A 91 -4.27 8.98 0.69
N ILE A 92 -4.39 8.12 -0.32
CA ILE A 92 -4.25 6.67 -0.18
C ILE A 92 -2.87 6.33 0.42
N CYS A 93 -1.80 6.95 -0.08
CA CYS A 93 -0.46 6.68 0.42
C CYS A 93 -0.18 7.21 1.83
N LYS A 94 -0.83 8.32 2.23
CA LYS A 94 -0.79 8.82 3.61
C LYS A 94 -1.51 7.89 4.58
N GLN A 95 -2.67 7.37 4.18
CA GLN A 95 -3.40 6.39 4.99
C GLN A 95 -2.59 5.11 5.20
N ALA A 96 -1.82 4.69 4.18
CA ALA A 96 -0.91 3.56 4.27
C ALA A 96 0.38 3.83 5.07
N GLY A 97 0.62 5.07 5.53
CA GLY A 97 1.86 5.47 6.23
C GLY A 97 3.12 5.42 5.36
N LEU A 98 2.94 5.41 4.03
CA LEU A 98 4.03 5.47 3.04
C LEU A 98 4.34 6.92 2.63
N CYS A 99 3.37 7.81 2.89
CA CYS A 99 3.49 9.26 3.02
C CYS A 99 2.89 9.65 4.39
#